data_AF-A0A7C3N491-F1
#
_entry.id   AF-A0A7C3N491-F1
#
_cell.length_a   1.000
_cell.length_b   1.000
_cell.length_c   1.000
_cell.angle_alpha   90.00
_cell.angle_beta   90.00
_cell.angle_gamma   90.00
#
_symmetry.space_group_name_H-M   'P 1'
#
loop_
_entity.id
_entity.type
_entity.pdbx_description
1 polymer ?
#
loop_
_entity_poly.entity_id
_entity_poly.type
_entity_poly.pdbx_seq_one_letter_code
_entity_poly.pdbx_strand_id
1 'polypeptide(L)'
;MGAEDDAAPPAPGELDNWELSAARAAAVARVLHARGHIASHYLGVAGRAGRSPVNRANRADPANERVEVVVEYAQRAAPAM
;
A
#
# COMPACT_ATOMS: atom_id res chain seq x y z
N MET A 1 -17.59 -23.60 -2.37
CA MET A 1 -16.24 -23.43 -2.93
C MET A 1 -16.35 -22.25 -3.89
N GLY A 2 -16.25 -21.03 -3.34
CA GLY A 2 -16.56 -19.78 -4.04
C GLY A 2 -15.31 -19.20 -4.69
N ALA A 3 -15.47 -18.62 -5.88
CA ALA A 3 -14.43 -17.87 -6.56
C ALA A 3 -14.25 -16.52 -5.84
N GLU A 4 -13.24 -16.42 -4.97
CA GLU A 4 -12.86 -15.20 -4.25
C GLU A 4 -11.55 -14.57 -4.74
N ASP A 5 -10.89 -15.19 -5.72
CA ASP A 5 -9.60 -14.78 -6.26
C ASP A 5 -9.68 -14.44 -7.74
N ASP A 6 -10.16 -13.23 -8.06
CA ASP A 6 -10.15 -12.66 -9.43
C ASP A 6 -8.75 -12.17 -9.86
N ALA A 7 -7.69 -12.49 -9.14
CA ALA A 7 -6.33 -12.18 -9.57
C ALA A 7 -5.87 -13.27 -10.54
N ALA A 8 -5.53 -12.90 -11.78
CA ALA A 8 -4.86 -13.81 -12.68
C ALA A 8 -3.60 -14.35 -11.97
N PRO A 9 -3.33 -15.67 -12.03
CA PRO A 9 -2.14 -16.23 -11.40
C PRO A 9 -0.89 -15.55 -11.96
N PRO A 10 0.12 -15.26 -11.12
CA PRO A 10 1.35 -14.65 -11.59
C PRO A 10 2.01 -15.54 -12.64
N ALA A 11 2.64 -14.93 -13.65
CA ALA A 11 3.42 -15.68 -14.62
C ALA A 11 4.62 -16.35 -13.91
N PRO A 12 5.16 -17.46 -14.44
CA PRO A 12 6.33 -18.11 -13.85
C PRO A 12 7.50 -17.13 -13.69
N GLY A 13 7.91 -16.87 -12.45
CA GLY A 13 8.98 -15.92 -12.11
C GLY A 13 8.52 -14.50 -11.77
N GLU A 14 7.22 -14.21 -11.85
CA GLU A 14 6.64 -12.95 -11.37
C GLU A 14 6.18 -13.07 -9.92
N LEU A 15 6.25 -11.95 -9.20
CA LEU A 15 5.66 -11.84 -7.87
C LEU A 15 4.14 -11.83 -7.99
N ASP A 16 3.45 -12.50 -7.06
CA ASP A 16 2.00 -12.33 -6.93
C ASP A 16 1.67 -10.87 -6.58
N ASN A 17 0.47 -10.41 -6.93
CA ASN A 17 0.00 -9.06 -6.68
C ASN A 17 0.10 -8.65 -5.20
N TRP A 18 -0.03 -9.63 -4.28
CA TRP A 18 0.23 -9.41 -2.86
C TRP A 18 1.67 -9.00 -2.58
N GLU A 19 2.62 -9.83 -3.02
CA GLU A 19 4.05 -9.62 -2.84
C GLU A 19 4.53 -8.35 -3.55
N LEU A 20 4.07 -8.13 -4.79
CA LEU A 20 4.41 -6.96 -5.58
C LEU A 20 3.92 -5.66 -4.89
N SER A 21 2.68 -5.66 -4.39
CA SER A 21 2.14 -4.47 -3.71
C SER A 21 2.88 -4.17 -2.41
N ALA A 22 3.20 -5.21 -1.62
CA ALA A 22 3.97 -5.06 -0.39
C ALA A 22 5.40 -4.58 -0.66
N ALA A 23 6.05 -5.11 -1.69
CA ALA A 23 7.41 -4.71 -2.09
C ALA A 23 7.45 -3.24 -2.55
N ARG A 24 6.47 -2.79 -3.33
CA ARG A 24 6.32 -1.39 -3.75
C ARG A 24 6.11 -0.46 -2.55
N ALA A 25 5.21 -0.82 -1.63
CA ALA A 25 4.98 -0.02 -0.42
C ALA A 25 6.23 0.04 0.49
N ALA A 26 6.97 -1.06 0.62
CA ALA A 26 8.24 -1.10 1.34
C ALA A 26 9.32 -0.22 0.67
N ALA A 27 9.36 -0.15 -0.66
CA ALA A 27 10.26 0.74 -1.37
C ALA A 27 10.00 2.21 -1.04
N VAL A 28 8.73 2.62 -0.98
CA VAL A 28 8.35 3.98 -0.56
C VAL A 28 8.76 4.24 0.88
N ALA A 29 8.49 3.32 1.82
CA ALA A 29 8.91 3.46 3.21
C ALA A 29 10.45 3.63 3.35
N ARG A 30 11.25 2.89 2.56
CA ARG A 30 12.71 3.05 2.53
C ARG A 30 13.13 4.45 2.07
N VAL A 31 12.44 5.02 1.08
CA VAL A 31 12.70 6.39 0.61
C VAL A 31 12.33 7.42 1.68
N LEU A 32 11.18 7.27 2.32
CA LEU A 32 10.74 8.14 3.43
C LEU A 32 11.70 8.09 4.61
N HIS A 33 12.22 6.92 4.94
CA HIS A 33 13.24 6.77 5.97
C HIS A 33 14.55 7.45 5.58
N ALA A 34 15.10 7.11 4.41
CA ALA A 34 16.43 7.54 3.99
C ALA A 34 16.50 9.03 3.62
N ARG A 35 15.45 9.59 3.03
CA ARG A 35 15.42 10.97 2.52
C ARG A 35 14.48 11.89 3.28
N GLY A 36 13.40 11.35 3.84
CA GLY A 36 12.46 12.10 4.67
C GLY A 36 12.85 12.15 6.15
N HIS A 37 13.91 11.44 6.54
CA HIS A 37 14.42 11.35 7.91
C HIS A 37 13.37 10.86 8.92
N ILE A 38 12.36 10.12 8.47
CA ILE A 38 11.35 9.50 9.35
C ILE A 38 11.98 8.25 9.96
N ALA A 39 11.98 8.15 11.30
CA ALA A 39 12.51 6.96 11.95
C ALA A 39 11.67 5.72 11.59
N SER A 40 12.32 4.57 11.43
CA SER A 40 11.68 3.34 10.95
C SER A 40 10.51 2.88 11.81
N HIS A 41 10.53 3.15 13.12
CA HIS A 41 9.44 2.80 14.04
C HIS A 41 8.17 3.65 13.86
N TYR A 42 8.22 4.73 13.08
CA TYR A 42 7.02 5.49 12.67
C TYR A 42 6.45 5.05 11.32
N LEU A 43 7.06 4.06 10.66
CA LEU A 43 6.66 3.62 9.31
C LEU A 43 6.03 2.22 9.37
N GLY A 44 4.76 2.13 8.94
CA GLY A 44 4.07 0.87 8.68
C GLY A 44 3.93 0.61 7.18
N VAL A 45 3.91 -0.66 6.78
CA VAL A 45 3.75 -1.09 5.38
C VAL A 45 2.66 -2.15 5.28
N ALA A 46 1.78 -2.02 4.29
CA ALA A 46 0.77 -3.02 3.96
C ALA A 46 0.64 -3.19 2.44
N GLY A 47 0.61 -4.44 1.98
CA GLY A 47 0.17 -4.79 0.63
C GLY A 47 -1.34 -4.98 0.58
N ARG A 48 -1.99 -4.59 -0.52
CA ARG A 48 -3.45 -4.75 -0.70
C ARG A 48 -3.84 -5.48 -1.98
N ALA A 49 -2.88 -5.83 -2.84
CA ALA A 49 -3.12 -6.44 -4.15
C ALA A 49 -4.23 -5.72 -4.92
N GLY A 50 -5.02 -6.45 -5.71
CA GLY A 50 -6.19 -5.94 -6.44
C GLY A 50 -7.48 -5.81 -5.61
N ARG A 51 -7.43 -5.90 -4.27
CA ARG A 51 -8.67 -6.00 -3.45
C ARG A 51 -9.42 -4.68 -3.21
N SER A 52 -8.80 -3.54 -3.53
CA SER A 52 -9.43 -2.22 -3.35
C SER A 52 -9.19 -1.30 -4.56
N PRO A 53 -9.74 -1.64 -5.74
CA PRO A 53 -9.61 -0.81 -6.93
C PRO A 53 -10.41 0.49 -6.79
N VAL A 54 -9.84 1.58 -7.26
CA VAL A 54 -10.49 2.90 -7.34
C VAL A 54 -11.47 2.90 -8.49
N ASN A 55 -11.03 2.44 -9.67
CA ASN A 55 -11.91 2.18 -10.79
C ASN A 55 -12.35 0.71 -10.77
N ARG A 56 -13.52 0.45 -10.17
CA ARG A 56 -14.12 -0.90 -10.15
C ARG A 56 -14.62 -1.37 -11.51
N ALA A 57 -14.98 -0.43 -12.40
CA ALA A 57 -15.52 -0.73 -13.72
C ALA A 57 -14.44 -1.22 -14.69
N ASN A 58 -13.18 -0.80 -14.49
CA ASN A 58 -12.03 -1.29 -15.23
C ASN A 58 -10.91 -1.68 -14.27
N ARG A 59 -10.75 -2.98 -14.00
CA ARG A 59 -9.71 -3.45 -13.08
C ARG A 59 -8.29 -3.23 -13.60
N ALA A 60 -8.09 -3.22 -14.92
CA ALA A 60 -6.80 -2.96 -15.56
C ALA A 60 -6.49 -1.47 -15.72
N ASP A 61 -7.32 -0.59 -15.16
CA ASP A 61 -7.06 0.85 -15.16
C ASP A 61 -5.76 1.16 -14.41
N PRO A 62 -4.80 1.89 -15.00
CA PRO A 62 -3.54 2.25 -14.34
C PRO A 62 -3.74 3.05 -13.05
N ALA A 63 -4.88 3.72 -12.85
CA ALA A 63 -5.21 4.38 -11.59
C ALA A 63 -5.34 3.39 -10.41
N ASN A 64 -5.56 2.10 -10.68
CA ASN A 64 -5.57 1.06 -9.65
C ASN A 64 -4.15 0.70 -9.17
N GLU A 65 -3.10 0.96 -9.97
CA GLU A 65 -1.70 0.79 -9.59
C GLU A 65 -1.19 2.02 -8.82
N ARG A 66 -1.28 1.99 -7.49
CA ARG A 66 -0.93 3.14 -6.64
C ARG A 66 -0.30 2.72 -5.31
N VAL A 67 0.37 3.66 -4.66
CA VAL A 67 0.81 3.56 -3.26
C VAL A 67 0.13 4.67 -2.46
N GLU A 68 -0.58 4.31 -1.40
CA GLU A 68 -1.24 5.24 -0.49
C GLU A 68 -0.35 5.50 0.73
N VAL A 69 -0.17 6.76 1.12
CA VAL A 69 0.57 7.16 2.33
C VAL A 69 -0.43 7.77 3.31
N VAL A 70 -0.64 7.11 4.44
CA VAL A 70 -1.54 7.58 5.51
C VAL A 70 -0.68 8.19 6.61
N VAL A 71 -1.03 9.41 7.03
CA VAL A 71 -0.34 10.12 8.11
C VAL A 71 -1.22 10.13 9.34
N GLU A 72 -0.77 9.44 10.39
CA GLU A 72 -1.40 9.50 11.71
C GLU A 72 -0.79 10.65 12.51
N TYR A 73 -1.63 11.44 13.17
CA TYR A 73 -1.20 12.54 14.03
C TYR A 73 -1.98 12.49 15.34
N ALA A 74 -1.29 12.69 16.46
CA ALA A 74 -1.94 12.89 17.73
C ALA A 74 -2.53 14.31 17.75
N GLN A 75 -3.81 14.45 18.10
CA GLN A 75 -4.35 15.75 18.43
C GLN A 75 -3.64 16.27 19.68
N ARG A 76 -2.96 17.41 19.57
CA ARG A 76 -2.40 18.08 20.73
C ARG A 76 -3.56 18.63 21.56
N ALA A 77 -3.77 18.10 22.76
CA ALA A 77 -4.75 18.65 23.70
C ALA A 77 -4.44 20.15 23.91
N ALA A 78 -5.45 21.00 23.73
CA ALA A 78 -5.32 22.42 24.05
C ALA A 78 -5.02 22.56 25.55
N PRO A 79 -4.11 23.48 25.95
CA PRO A 79 -3.87 23.74 27.37
C PRO A 79 -5.18 24.17 28.03
N ALA A 80 -5.49 23.58 29.19
CA ALA A 80 -6.62 24.01 30.01
C ALA A 80 -6.39 25.47 30.42
N MET A 81 -7.38 26.32 30.15
CA MET A 81 -7.39 27.74 30.51
C MET A 81 -7.76 27.91 31.98
#